data_AF-A0A165A162-F1
#
_entry.id   AF-A0A165A162-F1
#
_cell.length_a   1.000
_cell.length_b   1.000
_cell.length_c   1.000
_cell.angle_alpha   90.00
_cell.angle_beta   90.00
_cell.angle_gamma   90.00
#
_symmetry.space_group_name_H-M   'P 1'
#
loop_
_entity.id
_entity.type
_entity.pdbx_description
1 polymer ?
#
loop_
_entity_poly.entity_id
_entity_poly.type
_entity_poly.pdbx_seq_one_letter_code
_entity_poly.pdbx_strand_id
1 'polypeptide(L)'
;MTGFVLEFKRNYSPAMTTEPYEMFPIGEVSADNVADSTSNEQSIDDRPQDNLEHQASQIPPPRISENFRAPVNNTTNRRCQEWTTDYVRRLVDRGIIGAEALEIVQSKRDPPSHGIF
;
A
#
# COMPACT_ATOMS: atom_id res chain seq x y z
N MET A 1 2.55 -13.00 15.91
CA MET A 1 3.07 -12.03 14.92
C MET A 1 3.13 -10.67 15.60
N THR A 2 4.28 -10.01 15.59
CA THR A 2 4.51 -8.70 16.21
C THR A 2 5.02 -7.75 15.13
N GLY A 3 4.09 -7.18 14.35
CA GLY A 3 4.35 -6.32 13.19
C GLY A 3 3.11 -6.20 12.28
N PHE A 4 3.26 -5.53 11.13
CA PHE A 4 2.22 -5.46 10.11
C PHE A 4 2.29 -6.70 9.20
N VAL A 5 1.14 -7.09 8.64
CA VAL A 5 1.02 -8.16 7.64
C VAL A 5 0.38 -7.58 6.38
N LEU A 6 0.78 -8.09 5.21
CA LEU A 6 0.13 -7.76 3.94
C LEU A 6 -1.12 -8.61 3.79
N GLU A 7 -2.25 -7.96 3.59
CA GLU A 7 -3.54 -8.61 3.36
C GLU A 7 -4.16 -8.10 2.06
N PHE A 8 -4.78 -9.01 1.31
CA PHE A 8 -5.58 -8.71 0.15
C PHE A 8 -7.05 -8.86 0.53
N LYS A 9 -7.81 -7.77 0.38
CA LYS A 9 -9.25 -7.73 0.66
C LYS A 9 -10.01 -7.88 -0.65
N ARG A 10 -10.65 -9.04 -0.86
CA ARG A 10 -11.42 -9.36 -2.07
C ARG A 10 -12.82 -8.77 -1.97
N ASN A 11 -13.34 -8.26 -3.09
CA ASN A 11 -14.69 -7.68 -3.18
C ASN A 11 -14.97 -6.60 -2.12
N TYR A 12 -13.92 -5.92 -1.66
CA TYR A 12 -14.02 -4.88 -0.66
C TYR A 12 -14.43 -3.56 -1.33
N SER A 13 -15.48 -2.93 -0.79
CA SER A 13 -15.90 -1.60 -1.23
C SER A 13 -15.41 -0.55 -0.23
N PRO A 14 -14.65 0.47 -0.68
CA PRO A 14 -14.24 1.58 0.18
C PRO A 14 -15.41 2.30 0.86
N ALA A 15 -16.60 2.27 0.25
CA ALA A 15 -17.83 2.84 0.82
C ALA A 15 -18.27 2.19 2.14
N MET A 16 -17.72 1.03 2.48
CA MET A 16 -17.98 0.35 3.75
C MET A 16 -17.11 0.89 4.91
N THR A 17 -16.11 1.72 4.61
CA THR A 17 -15.28 2.37 5.63
C THR A 17 -16.09 3.43 6.36
N THR A 18 -16.16 3.32 7.69
CA THR A 18 -16.83 4.31 8.55
C THR A 18 -15.93 5.49 8.90
N GLU A 19 -14.62 5.28 8.88
CA GLU A 19 -13.63 6.32 9.11
C GLU A 19 -13.59 7.29 7.91
N PRO A 20 -13.47 8.62 8.15
CA PRO A 20 -13.33 9.58 7.07
C PRO A 20 -12.10 9.29 6.23
N TYR A 21 -12.28 9.28 4.91
CA TYR A 21 -11.18 9.09 3.95
C TYR A 21 -11.33 10.01 2.73
N GLU A 22 -10.22 10.19 2.02
CA GLU A 22 -10.18 10.85 0.73
C GLU A 22 -9.53 9.90 -0.28
N MET A 23 -10.03 9.90 -1.51
CA MET A 23 -9.48 9.09 -2.60
C MET A 23 -8.74 9.98 -3.59
N PHE A 24 -7.49 9.62 -3.85
CA PHE A 24 -6.67 10.28 -4.87
C PHE A 24 -6.33 9.28 -5.97
N PRO A 25 -6.76 9.51 -7.22
CA PRO A 25 -6.30 8.70 -8.34
C PRO A 25 -4.81 8.94 -8.55
N ILE A 26 -4.03 7.86 -8.61
CA ILE A 26 -2.57 7.94 -8.81
C ILE A 26 -2.12 7.50 -10.21
N GLY A 27 -3.01 6.84 -10.98
CA GLY A 27 -2.71 6.35 -12.31
C GLY A 27 -3.75 5.35 -12.80
N GLU A 28 -3.58 4.91 -14.04
CA GLU A 28 -4.39 3.87 -14.68
C GLU A 28 -3.55 2.60 -14.84
N VAL A 29 -4.22 1.45 -14.85
CA VAL A 29 -3.58 0.14 -15.05
C VAL A 29 -4.28 -0.61 -16.17
N SER A 30 -3.53 -1.36 -16.99
CA SER A 30 -4.14 -2.29 -17.94
C SER A 30 -4.91 -3.37 -17.18
N ALA A 31 -6.09 -3.73 -17.67
CA ALA A 31 -6.89 -4.84 -17.15
C ALA A 31 -6.11 -6.16 -17.14
N ASP A 32 -5.11 -6.34 -18.02
CA ASP A 32 -4.25 -7.54 -18.02
C ASP A 32 -3.44 -7.73 -16.72
N ASN A 33 -3.29 -6.66 -15.92
CA ASN A 33 -2.60 -6.70 -14.64
C ASN A 33 -3.52 -7.01 -13.45
N VAL A 34 -4.83 -7.08 -13.68
CA VAL A 34 -5.87 -7.24 -12.65
C VAL A 34 -6.63 -8.52 -12.90
N ALA A 35 -6.77 -9.36 -11.88
CA ALA A 35 -7.58 -10.57 -11.98
C ALA A 35 -9.03 -10.27 -11.57
N ASP A 36 -9.98 -10.69 -12.40
CA ASP A 36 -11.39 -10.62 -12.03
C ASP A 36 -11.72 -11.69 -10.97
N SER A 37 -12.45 -11.27 -9.94
CA SER A 37 -12.93 -12.19 -8.92
C SER A 37 -14.03 -13.08 -9.48
N THR A 38 -13.92 -14.39 -9.23
CA THR A 38 -14.95 -15.39 -9.60
C THR A 38 -16.09 -15.47 -8.59
N SER A 39 -15.94 -14.83 -7.43
CA SER A 39 -16.93 -14.77 -6.35
C SER A 39 -17.29 -13.32 -6.04
N ASN A 40 -18.51 -13.09 -5.56
CA ASN A 40 -18.96 -11.80 -5.02
C ASN A 40 -18.82 -11.72 -3.49
N GLU A 41 -18.37 -12.79 -2.84
CA GLU A 41 -18.22 -12.83 -1.39
C GLU A 41 -16.98 -12.07 -0.96
N GLN A 42 -17.09 -11.35 0.16
CA GLN A 42 -15.94 -10.68 0.76
C GLN A 42 -15.05 -11.69 1.46
N SER A 43 -13.75 -11.57 1.21
CA SER A 43 -12.75 -12.39 1.88
C SER A 43 -11.48 -11.60 2.12
N ILE A 44 -10.68 -12.08 3.06
CA ILE A 44 -9.35 -11.57 3.35
C ILE A 44 -8.40 -12.74 3.24
N ASP A 45 -7.32 -12.57 2.47
CA ASP A 45 -6.26 -13.56 2.32
C ASP A 45 -4.89 -12.89 2.19
N ASP A 46 -3.84 -13.69 2.12
CA ASP A 46 -2.45 -13.28 1.99
C ASP A 46 -1.81 -13.79 0.68
N ARG A 47 -2.62 -14.30 -0.26
CA ARG A 47 -2.14 -14.98 -1.46
C ARG A 47 -2.31 -14.07 -2.68
N PRO A 48 -1.21 -13.59 -3.30
CA PRO A 48 -1.32 -12.75 -4.49
C PRO A 48 -1.91 -13.53 -5.66
N GLN A 49 -2.82 -12.90 -6.40
CA GLN A 49 -3.51 -13.48 -7.57
C GLN A 49 -3.17 -12.76 -8.87
N ASP A 50 -3.07 -11.43 -8.83
CA ASP A 50 -2.81 -10.62 -10.00
C ASP A 50 -1.40 -10.01 -9.99
N ASN A 51 -1.05 -9.28 -11.06
CA ASN A 51 0.29 -8.72 -11.18
C ASN A 51 0.57 -7.63 -10.13
N LEU A 52 -0.45 -6.83 -9.77
CA LEU A 52 -0.35 -5.79 -8.74
C LEU A 52 -0.03 -6.41 -7.38
N GLU A 53 -0.77 -7.45 -7.00
CA GLU A 53 -0.59 -8.19 -5.76
C GLU A 53 0.74 -8.93 -5.72
N HIS A 54 1.15 -9.50 -6.86
CA HIS A 54 2.48 -10.08 -6.98
C HIS A 54 3.58 -9.03 -6.75
N GLN A 55 3.45 -7.80 -7.27
CA GLN A 55 4.42 -6.75 -6.96
C GLN A 55 4.36 -6.32 -5.48
N ALA A 56 3.17 -6.26 -4.87
CA ALA A 56 2.99 -5.92 -3.46
C ALA A 56 3.66 -6.95 -2.53
N SER A 57 3.47 -8.26 -2.79
CA SER A 57 4.01 -9.36 -1.96
C SER A 57 5.53 -9.39 -1.87
N GLN A 58 6.19 -8.71 -2.80
CA GLN A 58 7.64 -8.67 -2.91
C GLN A 58 8.26 -7.50 -2.13
N ILE A 59 7.45 -6.71 -1.43
CA ILE A 59 7.88 -5.63 -0.56
C ILE A 59 7.54 -6.03 0.87
N PRO A 60 8.54 -6.22 1.74
CA PRO A 60 8.28 -6.66 3.11
C PRO A 60 7.46 -5.61 3.86
N PRO A 61 6.35 -5.99 4.52
CA PRO A 61 5.60 -5.09 5.39
C PRO A 61 6.49 -4.47 6.45
N PRO A 62 6.15 -3.26 6.96
CA PRO A 62 6.88 -2.67 8.06
C PRO A 62 6.88 -3.59 9.28
N ARG A 63 8.05 -3.71 9.91
CA ARG A 63 8.18 -4.40 11.19
C ARG A 63 7.68 -3.51 12.31
N ILE A 64 7.55 -4.07 13.51
CA ILE A 64 7.32 -3.25 14.71
C ILE A 64 8.43 -2.19 14.82
N SER A 65 8.05 -0.93 15.01
CA SER A 65 9.03 0.14 15.20
C SER A 65 9.84 -0.11 16.47
N GLU A 66 11.16 0.02 16.39
CA GLU A 66 12.02 -0.11 17.56
C GLU A 66 11.79 1.02 18.56
N ASN A 67 11.46 2.23 18.07
CA ASN A 67 11.09 3.37 18.89
C ASN A 67 10.01 4.22 18.23
N PHE A 68 8.75 4.03 18.67
CA PHE A 68 7.60 4.79 18.18
C PHE A 68 7.66 6.31 18.44
N ARG A 69 8.55 6.77 19.32
CA ARG A 69 8.75 8.21 19.61
C ARG A 69 9.90 8.82 18.82
N ALA A 70 10.60 8.03 18.01
CA ALA A 70 11.65 8.52 17.14
C ALA A 70 11.11 8.83 15.73
N PRO A 71 11.73 9.78 15.00
CA PRO A 71 11.39 10.05 13.60
C PRO A 71 11.42 8.79 12.74
N VAL A 72 10.56 8.79 11.73
CA VAL A 72 10.48 7.71 10.75
C VAL A 72 11.76 7.63 9.94
N ASN A 73 12.24 6.41 9.74
CA ASN A 73 13.43 6.13 8.97
C ASN A 73 13.22 4.89 8.08
N ASN A 74 14.17 4.64 7.17
CA ASN A 74 14.06 3.55 6.20
C ASN A 74 14.46 2.18 6.77
N THR A 75 14.69 2.05 8.08
CA THR A 75 15.25 0.83 8.69
C THR A 75 14.44 0.34 9.89
N THR A 76 14.51 1.04 11.02
CA THR A 76 14.04 0.59 12.34
C THR A 76 12.69 1.18 12.75
N ASN A 77 12.29 2.30 12.13
CA ASN A 77 11.04 3.00 12.41
C ASN A 77 10.30 3.31 11.11
N ARG A 78 9.87 2.25 10.42
CA ARG A 78 9.18 2.35 9.12
C ARG A 78 7.67 2.26 9.30
N ARG A 79 6.90 3.04 8.55
CA ARG A 79 5.42 3.07 8.59
C ARG A 79 4.80 2.53 7.31
N CYS A 80 3.48 2.30 7.33
CA CYS A 80 2.71 1.89 6.16
C CYS A 80 2.87 2.84 4.97
N GLN A 81 2.98 4.16 5.19
CA GLN A 81 3.23 5.13 4.11
C GLN A 81 4.54 4.87 3.33
N GLU A 82 5.55 4.33 4.01
CA GLU A 82 6.84 4.04 3.36
C GLU A 82 6.78 2.73 2.58
N TRP A 83 5.92 1.82 3.04
CA TRP A 83 5.58 0.64 2.25
C TRP A 83 4.79 1.04 0.99
N THR A 84 3.79 1.91 1.13
CA THR A 84 3.00 2.43 0.00
C THR A 84 3.88 3.14 -1.04
N THR A 85 4.83 3.96 -0.60
CA THR A 85 5.75 4.66 -1.51
C THR A 85 6.65 3.68 -2.27
N ASP A 86 7.19 2.66 -1.60
CA ASP A 86 8.00 1.63 -2.26
C ASP A 86 7.17 0.77 -3.23
N TYR A 87 5.91 0.50 -2.88
CA TYR A 87 5.00 -0.21 -3.76
C TYR A 87 4.72 0.57 -5.04
N VAL A 88 4.38 1.85 -4.92
CA VAL A 88 4.14 2.70 -6.09
C VAL A 88 5.40 2.86 -6.94
N ARG A 89 6.58 3.03 -6.32
CA ARG A 89 7.86 3.05 -7.05
C ARG A 89 8.06 1.77 -7.85
N ARG A 90 7.80 0.61 -7.25
CA ARG A 90 7.93 -0.67 -7.93
C ARG A 90 6.98 -0.79 -9.11
N LEU A 91 5.74 -0.33 -8.99
CA LEU A 91 4.79 -0.35 -10.11
C LEU A 91 5.26 0.54 -11.27
N VAL A 92 5.81 1.71 -10.97
CA VAL A 92 6.43 2.61 -11.97
C VAL A 92 7.64 1.95 -12.62
N ASP A 93 8.55 1.36 -11.84
CA ASP A 93 9.75 0.68 -12.37
C ASP A 93 9.41 -0.50 -13.28
N ARG A 94 8.23 -1.11 -13.09
CA ARG A 94 7.70 -2.20 -13.93
C ARG A 94 6.84 -1.70 -15.10
N GLY A 95 6.65 -0.39 -15.24
CA GLY A 95 5.82 0.21 -16.28
C GLY A 95 4.33 -0.15 -16.15
N ILE A 96 3.88 -0.51 -14.95
CA ILE A 96 2.49 -0.89 -14.68
C ILE A 96 1.61 0.36 -14.54
N ILE A 97 2.17 1.44 -13.97
CA ILE A 97 1.56 2.77 -13.87
C ILE A 97 2.57 3.84 -14.29
N GLY A 98 2.09 5.05 -14.60
CA GLY A 98 2.93 6.18 -14.97
C GLY A 98 3.73 6.78 -13.80
N ALA A 99 4.84 7.43 -14.13
CA ALA A 99 5.78 7.99 -13.14
C ALA A 99 5.18 9.12 -12.30
N GLU A 100 4.14 9.80 -12.79
CA GLU A 100 3.36 10.83 -12.09
C GLU A 100 2.75 10.32 -10.78
N ALA A 101 2.50 9.00 -10.67
CA ALA A 101 1.98 8.37 -9.46
C ALA A 101 2.87 8.66 -8.23
N LEU A 102 4.19 8.74 -8.42
CA LEU A 102 5.14 9.01 -7.35
C LEU A 102 5.00 10.43 -6.80
N GLU A 103 4.77 11.41 -7.67
CA GLU A 103 4.60 12.81 -7.27
C GLU A 103 3.32 12.99 -6.45
N ILE A 104 2.23 12.35 -6.88
CA ILE A 104 0.94 12.39 -6.18
C ILE A 104 1.10 11.78 -4.79
N VAL A 105 1.65 10.57 -4.68
CA VAL A 105 1.84 9.88 -3.39
C VAL A 105 2.75 10.68 -2.47
N GLN A 106 3.86 11.21 -2.99
CA GLN A 106 4.79 12.00 -2.20
C GLN A 106 4.15 13.28 -1.67
N SER A 107 3.23 13.91 -2.42
CA SER A 107 2.50 15.10 -1.98
C SER A 107 1.51 14.86 -0.84
N LYS A 108 1.08 13.60 -0.62
CA LYS A 108 0.10 13.21 0.41
C LYS A 108 0.74 12.53 1.61
N ARG A 109 2.07 12.37 1.60
CA ARG A 109 2.80 11.71 2.67
C ARG A 109 2.96 12.62 3.88
N ASP A 110 2.73 12.08 5.06
CA ASP A 110 2.96 12.82 6.30
C ASP A 110 4.46 13.07 6.54
N PRO A 111 4.81 14.20 7.18
CA PRO A 111 6.19 14.43 7.56
C PRO A 111 6.70 13.33 8.52
N PRO A 112 8.02 13.06 8.56
CA PRO A 112 8.60 12.04 9.44
C PRO A 112 8.35 12.25 10.93
N SER A 113 7.99 13.48 11.33
CA SER A 113 7.66 13.87 12.70
C SER A 113 6.18 13.73 13.07
N HIS A 114 5.31 13.37 12.11
CA HIS A 114 3.88 13.25 12.36
C HIS A 114 3.58 12.20 13.43
N GLY A 115 2.79 12.57 14.43
CA GLY A 115 2.40 11.70 15.55
C GLY A 115 3.45 11.58 16.68
N ILE A 116 4.57 12.30 16.61
CA ILE A 116 5.55 12.40 17.69
C ILE A 116 5.17 13.59 18.58
N PHE A 117 4.82 13.30 19.84
CA PHE A 117 4.44 14.26 20.88
C PHE A 117 5.34 14.13 22.12
#